data_AF-X8I8V3-F1
#
_entry.id   AF-X8I8V3-F1
#
_cell.length_a   1.000
_cell.length_b   1.000
_cell.length_c   1.000
_cell.angle_alpha   90.00
_cell.angle_beta   90.00
_cell.angle_gamma   90.00
#
_symmetry.space_group_name_H-M   'P 1'
#
loop_
_entity.id
_entity.type
_entity.pdbx_description
1 polymer ?
#
loop_
_entity_poly.entity_id
_entity_poly.type
_entity_poly.pdbx_seq_one_letter_code
_entity_poly.pdbx_strand_id
1 'polypeptide(L)' 'MIGCVSFNGNTARKMKHYGTIGISVLKEYWGKGIATSLLEKLVCWAKEKGIKKINLDVFENNKRVIKLYEKFGFKLEGV' A
#
# COMPACT_ATOMS: atom_id res chain seq x y z
N MET A 1 7.89 7.39 15.95
CA MET A 1 7.04 7.05 14.79
C MET A 1 6.97 5.52 14.70
N ILE A 2 5.78 4.92 14.78
CA ILE A 2 5.59 3.45 14.86
C ILE A 2 5.35 2.76 13.50
N GLY A 3 5.01 3.56 12.49
CA GLY A 3 4.85 3.14 11.10
C GLY A 3 4.77 4.35 10.18
N CYS A 4 5.00 4.14 8.90
CA CYS A 4 4.98 5.15 7.85
C CYS A 4 4.29 4.59 6.61
N VAL A 5 3.60 5.47 5.88
CA VAL A 5 3.04 5.19 4.57
C VAL A 5 3.42 6.32 3.62
N SER A 6 3.91 5.96 2.44
CA SER A 6 4.32 6.88 1.40
C SER A 6 3.55 6.57 0.13
N PHE A 7 3.08 7.60 -0.57
CA PHE A 7 2.51 7.49 -1.90
C PHE A 7 3.45 8.18 -2.90
N ASN A 8 3.88 7.45 -3.92
CA ASN A 8 4.67 7.97 -5.01
C ASN A 8 3.82 7.94 -6.29
N GLY A 9 3.29 9.10 -6.66
CA GLY A 9 2.51 9.30 -7.87
C GLY A 9 3.34 9.93 -8.97
N ASN A 10 2.98 9.67 -10.23
CA ASN A 10 3.65 10.29 -11.36
C ASN A 10 3.07 11.69 -11.67
N THR A 11 3.95 12.66 -11.91
CA THR A 11 3.58 14.05 -12.26
C THR A 11 3.02 14.17 -13.68
N ALA A 12 3.35 13.24 -14.57
CA ALA A 12 2.89 13.24 -15.95
C ALA A 12 1.37 13.05 -16.04
N ARG A 13 0.67 13.94 -16.75
CA ARG A 13 -0.81 13.97 -16.86
C ARG A 13 -1.43 12.63 -17.27
N LYS A 14 -0.76 11.83 -18.11
CA LYS A 14 -1.22 10.51 -18.54
C LYS A 14 -1.11 9.45 -17.43
N MET A 15 -0.20 9.59 -16.49
CA MET A 15 0.12 8.58 -15.45
C MET A 15 -0.37 8.98 -14.05
N LYS A 16 -1.05 10.12 -13.89
CA LYS A 16 -1.57 10.59 -12.58
C LYS A 16 -2.54 9.62 -11.90
N HIS A 17 -3.18 8.76 -12.67
CA HIS A 17 -4.12 7.76 -12.15
C HIS A 17 -3.41 6.51 -11.60
N TYR A 18 -2.08 6.49 -11.64
CA TYR A 18 -1.21 5.39 -11.22
C TYR A 18 -0.23 5.89 -10.16
N GLY A 19 -0.01 5.10 -9.11
CA GLY A 19 1.06 5.35 -8.15
C GLY A 19 1.52 4.10 -7.43
N THR A 20 2.71 4.17 -6.88
CA THR A 20 3.29 3.12 -6.04
C THR A 20 3.24 3.56 -4.59
N ILE A 21 2.92 2.64 -3.67
CA ILE A 21 2.88 2.90 -2.24
C ILE A 21 3.95 2.10 -1.51
N GLY A 22 4.49 2.69 -0.46
CA GLY A 22 5.37 2.01 0.49
C GLY A 22 4.76 2.07 1.88
N ILE A 23 4.62 0.91 2.54
CA ILE A 23 4.18 0.83 3.93
C ILE A 23 5.29 0.16 4.74
N SER A 24 5.61 0.75 5.90
CA SER A 24 6.59 0.19 6.82
C SER A 24 6.10 0.36 8.24
N VAL A 25 6.11 -0.71 9.03
CA VAL A 25 5.71 -0.69 10.45
C VAL A 25 6.80 -1.37 11.24
N LEU A 26 7.14 -0.82 12.41
CA LEU A 26 8.12 -1.41 13.31
C LEU A 26 7.70 -2.85 13.68
N LYS A 27 8.66 -3.77 13.69
CA LYS A 27 8.42 -5.21 13.92
C LYS A 27 7.69 -5.49 15.24
N GLU A 28 8.02 -4.74 16.28
CA GLU A 28 7.40 -4.79 17.61
C GLU A 28 5.89 -4.47 17.62
N TYR A 29 5.41 -3.81 16.56
CA TYR A 29 4.04 -3.36 16.40
C TYR A 29 3.27 -4.16 15.34
N TRP A 30 3.86 -5.24 14.82
CA TRP A 30 3.17 -6.12 13.89
C TRP A 30 2.04 -6.89 14.59
N GLY A 31 0.98 -7.21 13.83
CA GLY A 31 -0.20 -7.91 14.35
C GLY A 31 -1.19 -7.02 15.11
N LYS A 32 -0.90 -5.72 15.27
CA LYS A 32 -1.79 -4.73 15.90
C LYS A 32 -2.71 -3.98 14.91
N GLY A 33 -2.81 -4.42 13.66
CA GLY A 33 -3.65 -3.77 12.64
C GLY A 33 -3.14 -2.42 12.12
N ILE A 34 -1.95 -1.96 12.50
CA ILE A 34 -1.44 -0.63 12.10
C ILE A 34 -1.27 -0.52 10.58
N ALA A 35 -0.67 -1.52 9.95
CA ALA A 35 -0.50 -1.54 8.48
C ALA A 35 -1.86 -1.55 7.76
N THR A 36 -2.85 -2.25 8.33
CA THR A 36 -4.24 -2.28 7.85
C THR A 36 -4.84 -0.88 7.85
N SER A 37 -4.79 -0.19 9.00
CA SER A 37 -5.35 1.16 9.13
C SER A 37 -4.63 2.20 8.25
N LEU A 38 -3.31 2.07 8.08
CA LEU A 38 -2.54 2.91 7.16
C LEU A 38 -2.98 2.68 5.71
N LEU A 39 -3.13 1.41 5.31
CA LEU A 39 -3.58 1.05 3.97
C LEU A 39 -5.02 1.51 3.69
N GLU A 40 -5.95 1.36 4.64
CA GLU A 40 -7.33 1.86 4.52
C GLU A 40 -7.38 3.36 4.25
N LYS A 41 -6.65 4.14 5.07
CA LYS A 41 -6.58 5.59 4.91
C LYS A 41 -6.00 5.96 3.56
N LEU A 42 -4.95 5.26 3.13
CA LEU A 42 -4.32 5.53 1.84
C LEU A 42 -5.24 5.16 0.66
N VAL A 43 -5.93 4.03 0.72
CA VAL A 43 -6.89 3.63 -0.32
C VAL A 43 -8.05 4.63 -0.40
N CYS A 44 -8.55 5.10 0.74
CA CYS A 44 -9.58 6.14 0.81
C CYS A 44 -9.09 7.45 0.15
N TRP A 45 -7.93 7.94 0.57
CA TRP A 45 -7.30 9.12 -0.02
C TRP A 45 -7.05 8.97 -1.53
N ALA A 46 -6.62 7.79 -1.96
CA ALA A 46 -6.35 7.51 -3.37
C ALA A 46 -7.62 7.56 -4.22
N LYS A 47 -8.73 7.02 -3.70
CA LYS A 47 -10.06 7.12 -4.34
C LYS A 47 -10.50 8.58 -4.45
N GLU A 48 -10.36 9.39 -3.40
CA GLU A 48 -10.69 10.82 -3.43
C GLU A 48 -9.85 11.60 -4.45
N LYS A 49 -8.59 11.22 -4.64
CA LYS A 49 -7.70 11.82 -5.64
C LYS A 49 -7.92 11.30 -7.07
N GLY A 50 -8.82 10.35 -7.28
CA GLY A 50 -9.09 9.76 -8.60
C GLY A 50 -7.98 8.82 -9.10
N ILE A 51 -7.16 8.26 -8.19
CA ILE A 51 -6.17 7.25 -8.51
C ILE A 51 -6.88 5.93 -8.79
N LYS A 52 -6.64 5.36 -9.96
CA LYS A 52 -7.30 4.14 -10.44
C LYS A 52 -6.48 2.87 -10.18
N LYS A 53 -5.15 2.99 -10.12
CA LYS A 53 -4.24 1.88 -9.90
C LYS A 53 -3.20 2.22 -8.85
N ILE A 54 -3.05 1.34 -7.87
CA ILE A 54 -2.05 1.41 -6.82
C ILE A 54 -1.20 0.16 -6.91
N ASN A 55 0.11 0.32 -6.99
CA ASN A 55 1.06 -0.78 -6.91
C ASN A 55 1.88 -0.67 -5.65
N LEU A 56 2.47 -1.79 -5.25
CA LEU A 56 3.36 -1.88 -4.12
C LEU A 56 4.28 -3.06 -4.32
N ASP A 57 5.47 -2.95 -3.75
CA ASP A 57 6.47 -4.00 -3.76
C ASP A 57 6.59 -4.57 -2.35
N VAL A 58 6.48 -5.89 -2.24
CA VAL A 58 6.65 -6.59 -0.97
C VAL A 58 7.58 -7.77 -1.19
N PHE A 59 8.55 -7.95 -0.28
CA PHE A 59 9.37 -9.15 -0.28
C PHE A 59 8.49 -10.39 -0.09
N GLU A 60 8.65 -11.38 -0.97
CA GLU A 60 7.87 -12.63 -0.96
C GLU A 60 7.91 -13.37 0.39
N ASN A 61 9.00 -13.19 1.15
CA ASN A 61 9.16 -13.80 2.46
C ASN A 61 8.18 -13.23 3.52
N ASN A 62 7.58 -12.06 3.26
CA ASN A 62 6.61 -11.43 4.15
C ASN A 62 5.18 -11.92 3.90
N LYS A 63 4.94 -13.23 4.08
CA LYS A 63 3.60 -13.86 3.94
C LYS A 63 2.48 -13.16 4.71
N ARG A 64 2.81 -12.55 5.85
CA ARG A 64 1.85 -11.75 6.66
C ARG A 64 1.35 -10.52 5.91
N VAL A 65 2.26 -9.82 5.24
CA VAL A 65 1.97 -8.59 4.50
C VAL A 65 1.26 -8.93 3.18
N ILE A 66 1.65 -10.02 2.51
CA ILE A 66 0.95 -10.54 1.32
C ILE A 66 -0.52 -10.83 1.66
N LYS A 67 -0.78 -11.59 2.73
CA LYS A 67 -2.15 -11.86 3.21
C LYS A 67 -2.93 -10.60 3.57
N LEU A 68 -2.26 -9.55 4.06
CA LEU A 68 -2.90 -8.27 4.31
C LEU A 68 -3.35 -7.66 2.99
N TYR A 69 -2.47 -7.56 1.99
CA TYR A 69 -2.81 -6.98 0.69
C TYR A 69 -3.87 -7.78 -0.07
N GLU A 70 -3.80 -9.11 -0.04
CA GLU A 70 -4.84 -9.97 -0.63
C GLU A 70 -6.23 -9.70 -0.01
N LYS A 71 -6.31 -9.48 1.31
CA LYS A 71 -7.56 -9.08 1.98
C LYS A 71 -8.11 -7.74 1.52
N PHE A 72 -7.24 -6.84 1.05
CA PHE A 72 -7.63 -5.55 0.48
C PHE A 72 -7.95 -5.62 -1.03
N GLY A 73 -7.87 -6.81 -1.62
CA GLY A 73 -8.14 -7.03 -3.04
C GLY A 73 -6.95 -6.73 -3.95
N PHE A 74 -5.75 -6.54 -3.41
CA PHE A 74 -4.53 -6.53 -4.23
C PHE A 74 -4.30 -7.92 -4.80
N LYS A 75 -3.82 -7.95 -6.05
CA LYS A 75 -3.46 -9.17 -6.75
C LYS A 75 -1.97 -9.12 -7.03
N LEU A 76 -1.33 -10.29 -6.98
CA LEU A 76 0.05 -10.45 -7.43
C LEU A 76 0.09 -10.19 -8.95
N GLU A 77 0.78 -9.13 -9.36
CA GLU A 77 0.93 -8.75 -10.78
C GLU A 77 2.26 -9.26 -11.38
N GLY A 78 3.22 -9.67 -10.54
CA GLY A 78 4.52 -10.24 -10.93
C GLY A 78 5.38 -10.61 -9.72
N VAL A 79 6.44 -11.41 -9.94
CA VAL A 79 7.51 -11.77 -8.99
C VAL A 79 8.84 -11.34 -9.58
#